data_AF-A0AAC9S9L6-F1
#
_entry.id   AF-A0AAC9S9L6-F1
#
_cell.length_a   1.000
_cell.length_b   1.000
_cell.length_c   1.000
_cell.angle_alpha   90.00
_cell.angle_beta   90.00
_cell.angle_gamma   90.00
#
_symmetry.space_group_name_H-M   'P 1'
#
loop_
_entity.id
_entity.type
_entity.pdbx_description
1 polymer ?
#
loop_
_entity_poly.entity_id
_entity_poly.type
_entity_poly.pdbx_seq_one_letter_code
_entity_poly.pdbx_strand_id
1 'polypeptide(L)'
;MLRCVLKLGSGMCGSVTLRPSRKGRVRPQSRVISREEFAPMPKAYIVASINVTDQDGFEEYKNAAVKVRKETGGTLLVNGGRTEAIEGTFHNRIVVIEFDSIEAARAAAAGYLALRHTRGTSAPDYDSVIVEGK
;
A
#
# COMPACT_ATOMS: atom_id res chain seq x y z
N MET A 1 8.72 -35.26 -55.87
CA MET A 1 9.28 -35.14 -54.51
C MET A 1 8.18 -35.47 -53.51
N LEU A 2 7.79 -36.74 -53.42
CA LEU A 2 8.21 -37.73 -52.43
C LEU A 2 7.75 -37.41 -50.99
N ARG A 3 6.57 -37.97 -50.68
CA ARG A 3 6.07 -38.29 -49.34
C ARG A 3 7.14 -39.04 -48.54
N CYS A 4 7.33 -38.72 -47.26
CA CYS A 4 7.95 -39.65 -46.32
C CYS A 4 6.95 -39.94 -45.19
N VAL A 5 6.42 -41.16 -45.28
CA VAL A 5 5.60 -41.86 -44.31
C VAL A 5 6.56 -42.51 -43.32
N LEU A 6 6.47 -42.22 -42.01
CA LEU A 6 7.07 -43.09 -41.00
C LEU A 6 5.99 -44.01 -40.43
N LYS A 7 6.12 -45.29 -40.74
CA LYS A 7 5.44 -46.39 -40.05
C LYS A 7 6.40 -47.57 -39.93
N LEU A 8 6.10 -48.41 -38.94
CA LEU A 8 6.75 -49.67 -38.50
C LEU A 8 7.79 -49.40 -37.40
N GLY A 9 7.54 -49.77 -36.12
CA GLY A 9 7.17 -51.11 -35.64
C GLY A 9 8.48 -51.86 -35.41
N SER A 10 8.88 -52.23 -34.20
CA SER A 10 8.44 -53.45 -33.49
C SER A 10 9.23 -53.50 -32.18
N GLY A 11 8.63 -54.04 -31.12
CA GLY A 11 9.11 -53.89 -29.76
C GLY A 11 10.39 -54.63 -29.40
N MET A 12 10.94 -54.24 -28.26
CA MET A 12 11.53 -55.16 -27.29
C MET A 12 11.20 -54.65 -25.89
N CYS A 13 10.54 -55.53 -25.14
CA CYS A 13 10.21 -55.42 -23.74
C CYS A 13 11.52 -55.42 -22.94
N GLY A 14 11.85 -54.29 -22.32
CA GLY A 14 12.91 -54.20 -21.32
C GLY A 14 12.27 -53.88 -19.97
N SER A 15 12.12 -54.89 -19.11
CA SER A 15 11.64 -54.70 -17.75
C SER A 15 12.68 -53.94 -16.93
N VAL A 16 12.49 -52.64 -16.75
CA VAL A 16 13.24 -51.88 -15.74
C VAL A 16 12.62 -52.19 -14.39
N THR A 17 13.30 -53.04 -13.60
CA THR A 17 12.99 -53.20 -12.18
C THR A 17 13.38 -51.92 -11.45
N LEU A 18 12.41 -51.03 -11.28
CA LEU A 18 12.52 -49.90 -10.37
C LEU A 18 12.69 -50.44 -8.95
N ARG A 19 13.92 -50.35 -8.41
CA ARG A 19 14.14 -50.50 -6.96
C ARG A 19 13.35 -49.41 -6.24
N PRO A 20 12.58 -49.73 -5.19
CA PRO A 20 11.96 -48.70 -4.38
C PRO A 20 13.06 -47.96 -3.62
N SER A 21 13.44 -46.78 -4.12
CA SER A 21 14.18 -45.81 -3.33
C SER A 21 13.29 -45.40 -2.17
N ARG A 22 13.73 -45.70 -0.94
CA ARG A 22 13.05 -45.35 0.31
C ARG A 22 12.78 -43.85 0.27
N LYS A 23 11.51 -43.46 0.04
CA LYS A 23 11.05 -42.09 0.23
C LYS A 23 11.28 -41.73 1.71
N GLY A 24 12.41 -41.07 1.97
CA GLY A 24 12.61 -40.30 3.18
C GLY A 24 11.53 -39.22 3.20
N ARG A 25 10.49 -39.46 3.99
CA ARG A 25 9.44 -38.47 4.25
C ARG A 25 10.07 -37.35 5.07
N VAL A 26 10.60 -36.33 4.40
CA VAL A 26 10.89 -35.06 5.04
C VAL A 26 9.54 -34.51 5.52
N ARG A 27 9.35 -34.48 6.84
CA ARG A 27 8.20 -33.80 7.44
C ARG A 27 8.43 -32.30 7.21
N PRO A 28 7.52 -31.57 6.56
CA PRO A 28 7.60 -30.12 6.60
C PRO A 28 7.36 -29.72 8.06
N GLN A 29 8.35 -29.07 8.69
CA GLN A 29 8.10 -28.43 9.97
C GLN A 29 7.11 -27.30 9.71
N SER A 30 5.85 -27.51 10.04
CA SER A 30 4.87 -26.44 10.15
C SER A 30 5.38 -25.50 11.23
N ARG A 31 6.02 -24.40 10.82
CA ARG A 31 6.43 -23.35 11.74
C ARG A 31 5.15 -22.76 12.31
N VAL A 32 4.85 -23.07 13.56
CA VAL A 32 3.76 -22.43 14.30
C VAL A 32 4.19 -20.97 14.43
N ILE A 33 3.54 -20.09 13.67
CA ILE A 33 3.70 -18.65 13.82
C ILE A 33 3.14 -18.32 15.19
N SER A 34 3.98 -17.85 16.12
CA SER A 34 3.55 -17.51 17.48
C SER A 34 2.56 -16.35 17.41
N ARG A 35 1.57 -16.37 18.30
CA ARG A 35 0.50 -15.36 18.36
C ARG A 35 1.04 -13.93 18.58
N GLU A 36 2.25 -13.78 19.13
CA GLU A 36 2.95 -12.50 19.24
C GLU A 36 3.33 -11.87 17.88
N GLU A 37 3.60 -12.64 16.82
CA GLU A 37 3.98 -12.08 15.50
C GLU A 37 2.78 -11.48 14.74
N PHE A 38 1.55 -11.66 15.25
CA PHE A 38 0.30 -11.25 14.61
C PHE A 38 -0.56 -10.37 15.53
N ALA A 39 0.04 -9.64 16.48
CA ALA A 39 -0.63 -8.46 17.02
C ALA A 39 -0.59 -7.40 15.91
N PRO A 40 -1.74 -6.86 15.44
CA PRO A 40 -1.72 -5.80 14.46
C PRO A 40 -0.99 -4.61 15.09
N MET A 41 0.14 -4.22 14.50
CA MET A 41 0.82 -2.99 14.86
C MET A 41 -0.18 -1.82 14.80
N PRO A 42 -0.12 -0.85 15.73
CA PRO A 42 -1.03 0.27 15.72
C PRO A 42 -0.91 1.03 14.40
N LYS A 43 -2.06 1.25 13.76
CA LYS A 43 -2.14 2.09 12.55
C LYS A 43 -1.77 3.52 12.89
N ALA A 44 -1.43 4.32 11.89
CA ALA A 44 -1.26 5.75 12.06
C ALA A 44 -2.08 6.52 11.04
N TYR A 45 -2.41 7.76 11.38
CA TYR A 45 -3.29 8.61 10.61
C TYR A 45 -2.66 9.97 10.41
N ILE A 46 -2.67 10.48 9.18
CA ILE A 46 -2.51 11.91 8.93
C ILE A 46 -3.89 12.51 8.79
N VAL A 47 -4.20 13.48 9.64
CA VAL A 47 -5.42 14.29 9.56
C VAL A 47 -4.99 15.69 9.15
N ALA A 48 -5.59 16.22 8.09
CA ALA A 48 -5.35 17.59 7.63
C ALA A 48 -6.66 18.36 7.54
N SER A 49 -6.69 19.56 8.12
CA SER A 49 -7.73 20.57 7.95
C SER A 49 -7.14 21.71 7.10
N ILE A 50 -7.76 21.98 5.96
CA ILE A 50 -7.18 22.85 4.94
C ILE A 50 -8.22 23.86 4.48
N ASN A 51 -7.84 25.14 4.46
CA ASN A 51 -8.61 26.19 3.81
C ASN A 51 -8.05 26.41 2.40
N VAL A 52 -8.73 25.89 1.38
CA VAL A 52 -8.31 26.09 -0.02
C VAL A 52 -9.01 27.34 -0.57
N THR A 53 -8.24 28.39 -0.81
CA THR A 53 -8.73 29.68 -1.32
C THR A 53 -8.64 29.79 -2.84
N ASP A 54 -7.78 29.00 -3.49
CA ASP A 54 -7.65 28.90 -4.94
C ASP A 54 -7.52 27.42 -5.34
N GLN A 55 -8.53 26.90 -6.06
CA GLN A 55 -8.55 25.50 -6.46
C GLN A 55 -7.53 25.21 -7.57
N ASP A 56 -7.36 26.13 -8.50
CA ASP A 56 -6.50 25.93 -9.68
C ASP A 56 -5.03 25.95 -9.27
N GLY A 57 -4.65 26.92 -8.41
CA GLY A 57 -3.32 26.99 -7.82
C GLY A 57 -3.00 25.82 -6.86
N PHE A 58 -4.01 25.13 -6.34
CA PHE A 58 -3.83 23.99 -5.42
C PHE A 58 -3.71 22.64 -6.14
N GLU A 59 -4.02 22.59 -7.44
CA GLU A 59 -4.06 21.34 -8.21
C GLU A 59 -2.67 20.69 -8.35
N GLU A 60 -1.61 21.50 -8.49
CA GLU A 60 -0.22 21.01 -8.53
C GLU A 60 0.14 20.28 -7.23
N TYR A 61 -0.16 20.90 -6.08
CA TYR A 61 0.05 20.28 -4.77
C TYR A 61 -0.75 18.99 -4.62
N LYS A 62 -2.03 18.98 -5.02
CA LYS A 62 -2.86 17.77 -4.95
C LYS A 62 -2.25 16.60 -5.73
N ASN A 63 -1.80 16.84 -6.96
CA ASN A 63 -1.23 15.80 -7.81
C ASN A 63 0.08 15.25 -7.22
N ALA A 64 0.95 16.12 -6.72
CA ALA A 64 2.18 15.71 -6.06
C ALA A 64 1.90 14.96 -4.74
N ALA A 65 0.93 15.42 -3.94
CA ALA A 65 0.53 14.79 -2.69
C ALA A 65 -0.02 13.37 -2.92
N VAL A 66 -0.77 13.13 -4.00
CA VAL A 66 -1.22 11.78 -4.38
C VAL A 66 -0.04 10.84 -4.62
N LYS A 67 1.05 11.32 -5.21
CA LYS A 67 2.27 10.52 -5.43
C LYS A 67 2.92 10.14 -4.10
N VAL A 68 3.15 11.12 -3.20
CA VAL A 68 3.71 10.89 -1.86
C VAL A 68 2.89 9.85 -1.10
N ARG A 69 1.56 10.00 -1.08
CA ARG A 69 0.66 9.05 -0.43
C ARG A 69 0.84 7.63 -0.95
N LYS A 70 0.86 7.46 -2.28
CA LYS A 70 0.97 6.14 -2.92
C LYS A 70 2.33 5.49 -2.62
N GLU A 71 3.41 6.26 -2.69
CA GLU A 71 4.78 5.77 -2.45
C GLU A 71 5.01 5.34 -1.00
N THR A 72 4.27 5.93 -0.06
CA THR A 72 4.38 5.66 1.38
C THR A 72 3.32 4.67 1.90
N GLY A 73 2.52 4.09 1.02
CA GLY A 73 1.50 3.09 1.38
C GLY A 73 0.26 3.67 2.07
N GLY A 74 -0.02 4.96 1.91
CA GLY A 74 -1.16 5.61 2.57
C GLY A 74 -2.52 5.29 1.93
N THR A 75 -3.48 4.86 2.73
CA THR A 75 -4.88 4.63 2.34
C THR A 75 -5.71 5.88 2.58
N LEU A 76 -6.32 6.43 1.54
CA LEU A 76 -7.15 7.64 1.65
C LEU A 76 -8.55 7.26 2.19
N LEU A 77 -8.88 7.75 3.39
CA LEU A 77 -10.18 7.49 4.04
C LEU A 77 -11.17 8.64 3.80
N VAL A 78 -10.69 9.88 3.87
CA VAL A 78 -11.51 11.09 3.66
C VAL A 78 -10.77 12.02 2.69
N ASN A 79 -11.48 12.54 1.68
CA ASN A 79 -10.89 13.37 0.61
C ASN A 79 -11.56 14.74 0.45
N GLY A 80 -11.81 15.45 1.55
CA GLY A 80 -12.27 16.83 1.50
C GLY A 80 -13.71 16.99 0.98
N GLY A 81 -14.61 16.09 1.35
CA GLY A 81 -16.05 16.23 1.08
C GLY A 81 -16.73 17.30 1.94
N ARG A 82 -18.07 17.36 1.88
CA ARG A 82 -18.87 18.25 2.73
C ARG A 82 -18.50 18.04 4.20
N THR A 83 -18.11 19.12 4.86
CA THR A 83 -17.65 19.12 6.25
C THR A 83 -18.58 19.99 7.09
N GLU A 84 -19.03 19.48 8.22
CA GLU A 84 -19.82 20.20 9.21
C GLU A 84 -19.13 20.06 10.56
N ALA A 85 -18.74 21.20 11.15
CA ALA A 85 -18.18 21.21 12.49
C ALA A 85 -19.32 21.11 13.51
N ILE A 86 -19.21 20.15 14.44
CA ILE A 86 -20.13 20.03 15.57
C ILE A 86 -19.72 21.06 16.64
N GLU A 87 -18.42 21.17 16.94
CA GLU A 87 -17.83 22.13 17.86
C GLU A 87 -16.47 22.62 17.33
N GLY A 88 -16.07 23.83 17.73
CA GLY A 88 -14.79 24.44 17.35
C GLY A 88 -14.75 25.01 15.93
N THR A 89 -13.56 25.37 15.48
CA THR A 89 -13.32 25.94 14.15
C THR A 89 -12.50 24.96 13.33
N PHE A 90 -13.06 24.53 12.22
CA PHE A 90 -12.39 23.67 11.24
C PHE A 90 -12.50 24.28 9.85
N HIS A 91 -11.49 24.04 9.02
CA HIS A 91 -11.53 24.46 7.63
C HIS A 91 -12.48 23.59 6.82
N ASN A 92 -12.87 24.09 5.65
CA ASN A 92 -13.87 23.47 4.76
C ASN A 92 -13.43 22.15 4.12
N ARG A 93 -12.14 21.80 4.18
CA ARG A 93 -11.59 20.57 3.60
C ARG A 93 -10.86 19.74 4.65
N ILE A 94 -11.42 18.57 5.00
CA ILE A 94 -10.75 17.58 5.85
C ILE A 94 -10.22 16.40 5.02
N VAL A 95 -8.97 16.03 5.24
CA VAL A 95 -8.34 14.86 4.62
C VAL A 95 -7.85 13.92 5.72
N VAL A 96 -8.15 12.63 5.58
CA VAL A 96 -7.69 11.58 6.50
C VAL A 96 -7.03 10.47 5.69
N ILE A 97 -5.80 10.14 6.05
CA ILE A 97 -4.99 9.10 5.41
C ILE A 97 -4.51 8.12 6.48
N GLU A 98 -4.78 6.84 6.30
CA GLU A 98 -4.32 5.76 7.15
C GLU A 98 -3.01 5.16 6.64
N PHE A 99 -2.15 4.74 7.56
CA PHE A 99 -0.87 4.09 7.33
C PHE A 99 -0.72 2.88 8.25
N ASP A 100 0.07 1.90 7.82
CA ASP A 100 0.33 0.68 8.58
C ASP A 100 1.16 0.89 9.85
N SER A 101 1.89 2.00 9.95
CA SER A 101 2.67 2.39 11.13
C SER A 101 2.92 3.90 11.20
N ILE A 102 3.35 4.38 12.37
CA ILE A 102 3.71 5.79 12.58
C ILE A 102 4.94 6.20 11.75
N GLU A 103 5.86 5.29 11.47
CA GLU A 103 7.03 5.52 10.62
C GLU A 103 6.62 5.80 9.18
N ALA A 104 5.66 5.01 8.64
CA ALA A 104 5.12 5.24 7.30
C ALA A 104 4.43 6.61 7.21
N ALA A 105 3.65 6.98 8.24
CA ALA A 105 3.04 8.31 8.32
C ALA A 105 4.11 9.43 8.39
N ARG A 106 5.19 9.26 9.15
CA ARG A 106 6.29 10.24 9.23
C ARG A 106 7.02 10.39 7.88
N ALA A 107 7.26 9.30 7.17
CA ALA A 107 7.84 9.34 5.83
C ALA A 107 6.94 10.13 4.86
N ALA A 108 5.63 9.91 4.92
CA ALA A 108 4.67 10.68 4.14
C ALA A 108 4.66 12.16 4.53
N ALA A 109 4.70 12.47 5.83
CA ALA A 109 4.74 13.83 6.34
C ALA A 109 5.97 14.61 5.85
N ALA A 110 7.15 13.99 5.81
CA ALA A 110 8.34 14.59 5.22
C ALA A 110 8.12 14.94 3.73
N GLY A 111 7.47 14.05 2.97
CA GLY A 111 7.09 14.30 1.58
C GLY A 111 6.11 15.48 1.43
N TYR A 112 5.06 15.55 2.25
CA TYR A 112 4.11 16.67 2.21
C TYR A 112 4.73 18.01 2.60
N LEU A 113 5.62 18.01 3.59
CA LEU A 113 6.36 19.21 3.99
C LEU A 113 7.27 19.70 2.86
N ALA A 114 7.93 18.79 2.14
CA ALA A 114 8.74 19.14 0.97
C ALA A 114 7.89 19.79 -0.14
N LEU A 115 6.62 19.40 -0.28
CA LEU A 115 5.68 19.96 -1.25
C LEU A 115 5.02 21.28 -0.81
N ARG A 116 5.28 21.77 0.41
CA ARG A 116 4.62 22.99 0.93
C ARG A 116 4.75 24.20 -0.01
N HIS A 117 5.85 24.31 -0.74
CA HIS A 117 6.08 25.41 -1.67
C HIS A 117 5.16 25.36 -2.90
N THR A 118 4.72 24.17 -3.35
CA THR A 118 3.92 24.02 -4.58
C THR A 118 2.50 24.53 -4.42
N ARG A 119 1.96 24.54 -3.18
CA ARG A 119 0.66 25.17 -2.90
C ARG A 119 0.73 26.69 -2.77
N GLY A 120 1.91 27.31 -2.68
CA GLY A 120 2.05 28.76 -2.56
C GLY A 120 1.07 29.38 -1.54
N THR A 121 0.28 30.36 -2.01
CA THR A 121 -0.79 31.01 -1.23
C THR A 121 -2.18 30.43 -1.49
N SER A 122 -2.30 29.34 -2.25
CA SER A 122 -3.61 28.74 -2.63
C SER A 122 -4.33 28.07 -1.46
N ALA A 123 -3.59 27.72 -0.41
CA ALA A 123 -4.14 27.21 0.84
C ALA A 123 -3.28 27.71 2.01
N PRO A 124 -3.44 28.96 2.47
CA PRO A 124 -2.57 29.54 3.49
C PRO A 124 -2.74 28.85 4.85
N ASP A 125 -3.97 28.51 5.20
CA ASP A 125 -4.31 27.80 6.44
C ASP A 125 -4.32 26.30 6.17
N TYR A 126 -3.32 25.61 6.72
CA TYR A 126 -3.11 24.18 6.51
C TYR A 126 -2.59 23.57 7.81
N ASP A 127 -3.51 22.99 8.57
CA ASP A 127 -3.23 22.32 9.82
C ASP A 127 -3.19 20.82 9.56
N SER A 128 -2.13 20.15 9.99
CA SER A 128 -2.05 18.69 9.90
C SER A 128 -1.34 18.07 11.09
N VAL A 129 -1.75 16.84 11.42
CA VAL A 129 -1.25 16.09 12.57
C VAL A 129 -1.12 14.62 12.23
N ILE A 130 -0.12 13.95 12.84
CA ILE A 130 0.00 12.50 12.86
C ILE A 130 -0.63 11.99 14.16
N VAL A 131 -1.52 11.01 14.07
CA VAL A 131 -2.19 10.37 15.20
C VAL A 131 -1.96 8.87 15.13
N GLU A 132 -1.52 8.25 16.22
CA GLU A 132 -1.42 6.80 16.33
C GLU A 132 -2.76 6.21 16.77
N GLY A 133 -3.16 5.10 16.14
CA GLY A 133 -4.31 4.29 16.51
C GLY A 133 -4.04 3.49 17.79
N LYS A 134 -5.10 3.11 18.49
CA LYS A 134 -5.02 2.25 19.67
C LYS A 134 -5.09 0.77 19.33
#